data_AF-A0A2G9UVM3-F1
#
_entry.id   AF-A0A2G9UVM3-F1
#
_cell.length_a   1.000
_cell.length_b   1.000
_cell.length_c   1.000
_cell.angle_alpha   90.00
_cell.angle_beta   90.00
_cell.angle_gamma   90.00
#
_symmetry.space_group_name_H-M   'P 1'
#
loop_
_entity.id
_entity.type
_entity.pdbx_description
1 polymer ?
#
loop_
_entity_poly.entity_id
_entity_poly.type
_entity_poly.pdbx_seq_one_letter_code
_entity_poly.pdbx_strand_id
1 'polypeptide(L)'
;MDYVFNMLEQYASTLEGEVEERTKQLAEEQKKSDLLLYRMLPRQVAEKLKLGQSVQPETFECVTVFFSDVVSFTTLAAKCNPMQV
;
A
#
# COMPACT_ATOMS: atom_id res chain seq x y z
N MET A 1 44.45 17.81 -15.95
CA MET A 1 44.04 16.42 -15.65
C MET A 1 43.21 16.42 -14.35
N ASP A 2 43.70 17.07 -13.29
CA ASP A 2 43.02 17.17 -11.98
C ASP A 2 41.63 17.82 -11.99
N TYR A 3 41.39 18.82 -12.85
CA TYR A 3 40.08 19.48 -12.95
C TYR A 3 38.96 18.50 -13.37
N VAL A 4 39.24 17.65 -14.36
CA VAL A 4 38.28 16.65 -14.85
C VAL A 4 38.05 15.57 -13.79
N PHE A 5 39.09 15.22 -13.04
CA PHE A 5 39.02 14.24 -11.97
C PHE A 5 38.13 14.73 -10.81
N ASN A 6 38.35 15.96 -10.34
CA ASN A 6 37.52 16.59 -9.30
C ASN A 6 36.05 16.75 -9.74
N MET A 7 35.83 17.08 -11.02
CA MET A 7 34.48 17.18 -11.59
C MET A 7 33.77 15.82 -11.56
N LEU A 8 34.43 14.76 -12.01
CA LEU A 8 33.88 13.39 -11.97
C LEU A 8 33.60 12.91 -10.53
N GLU A 9 34.48 13.25 -9.58
CA GLU A 9 34.31 12.91 -8.17
C GLU A 9 33.11 13.65 -7.54
N GLN A 10 32.93 14.93 -7.84
CA GLN A 10 31.74 15.68 -7.43
C GLN A 10 30.45 15.12 -8.04
N TYR A 11 30.47 14.74 -9.32
CA TYR A 11 29.31 14.10 -9.96
C TYR A 11 28.99 12.74 -9.32
N ALA A 12 30.00 11.91 -9.05
CA ALA A 12 29.80 10.62 -8.39
C ALA A 12 29.19 10.78 -7.00
N SER A 13 29.72 11.69 -6.18
CA SER A 13 29.19 11.98 -4.84
C SER A 13 27.75 12.52 -4.88
N THR A 14 27.45 13.40 -5.84
CA THR A 14 26.08 13.92 -6.02
C THR A 14 25.10 12.82 -6.41
N LEU A 15 25.49 11.95 -7.34
CA LEU A 15 24.67 10.82 -7.78
C LEU A 15 24.44 9.80 -6.66
N GLU A 16 25.45 9.52 -5.84
CA GLU A 16 25.29 8.65 -4.67
C GLU A 16 24.26 9.20 -3.68
N GLY A 17 24.32 10.50 -3.38
CA GLY A 17 23.34 11.16 -2.51
C GLY A 17 21.92 11.12 -3.10
N GLU A 18 21.77 11.34 -4.41
CA GLU A 18 20.48 11.25 -5.09
C GLU A 18 19.92 9.83 -5.07
N VAL A 19 20.76 8.81 -5.31
CA VAL A 19 20.36 7.40 -5.22
C VAL A 19 19.92 7.04 -3.81
N GLU A 20 20.64 7.49 -2.78
CA GLU A 20 20.27 7.24 -1.38
C GLU A 20 18.91 7.87 -1.04
N GLU A 21 18.69 9.13 -1.43
CA GLU A 21 17.43 9.82 -1.20
C GLU A 21 16.26 9.10 -1.91
N ARG A 22 16.43 8.74 -3.19
CA ARG A 22 15.40 8.05 -3.97
C ARG A 22 15.11 6.66 -3.42
N THR A 23 16.13 5.95 -2.95
CA THR A 23 15.98 4.64 -2.30
C THR A 23 15.17 4.77 -1.01
N LYS A 24 15.42 5.81 -0.21
CA LYS A 24 14.65 6.10 1.00
C LYS A 24 13.18 6.42 0.68
N GLN A 25 12.94 7.30 -0.29
CA GLN A 25 11.58 7.63 -0.74
C GLN A 25 10.83 6.37 -1.22
N LEU A 26 11.50 5.52 -1.99
CA LEU A 26 10.93 4.26 -2.46
C LEU A 26 10.55 3.33 -1.30
N ALA A 27 11.42 3.19 -0.30
CA ALA A 27 11.14 2.36 0.86
C ALA A 27 9.94 2.87 1.68
N GLU A 28 9.81 4.19 1.83
CA GLU A 28 8.66 4.81 2.50
C GLU A 28 7.34 4.58 1.75
N GLU A 29 7.34 4.76 0.44
CA GLU A 29 6.15 4.52 -0.39
C GLU A 29 5.77 3.04 -0.45
N GLN A 30 6.76 2.14 -0.53
CA GLN A 30 6.52 0.71 -0.47
C GLN A 30 5.88 0.30 0.86
N LYS A 31 6.33 0.87 1.99
CA LYS A 31 5.72 0.63 3.30
C LYS A 31 4.27 1.12 3.38
N LYS A 32 3.96 2.29 2.80
CA LYS A 32 2.58 2.82 2.75
C LYS A 32 1.68 1.92 1.91
N SER A 33 2.18 1.47 0.75
CA SER A 33 1.47 0.55 -0.14
C SER A 33 1.17 -0.77 0.56
N ASP A 34 2.16 -1.36 1.23
CA ASP A 34 2.01 -2.60 1.99
C ASP A 34 0.97 -2.46 3.11
N LEU A 35 1.03 -1.36 3.86
CA LEU A 35 0.06 -1.08 4.93
C LEU A 35 -1.37 -1.00 4.40
N LEU A 36 -1.57 -0.37 3.25
CA LEU A 36 -2.89 -0.28 2.61
C LEU A 36 -3.38 -1.65 2.20
N LEU A 37 -2.52 -2.46 1.59
CA LEU A 37 -2.85 -3.82 1.14
C LEU A 37 -3.29 -4.70 2.32
N TYR A 38 -2.58 -4.66 3.45
CA TYR A 38 -2.93 -5.41 4.65
C TYR A 38 -4.20 -4.93 5.35
N ARG A 39 -4.66 -3.70 5.09
CA ARG A 39 -5.95 -3.19 5.60
C ARG A 39 -7.14 -3.68 4.79
N MET A 40 -6.92 -3.99 3.51
CA MET A 40 -7.98 -4.42 2.59
C MET A 40 -8.10 -5.94 2.52
N LEU A 41 -6.99 -6.66 2.65
CA LEU A 41 -6.93 -8.11 2.44
C LEU A 41 -6.28 -8.82 3.64
N PRO A 42 -6.67 -10.09 3.90
CA PRO A 42 -5.95 -10.94 4.84
C PRO A 42 -4.46 -11.01 4.47
N ARG A 43 -3.58 -11.01 5.48
CA ARG A 43 -2.12 -10.99 5.25
C ARG A 43 -1.64 -12.05 4.27
N GLN A 44 -2.14 -13.29 4.39
CA GLN A 44 -1.74 -14.39 3.50
C GLN A 44 -2.05 -14.10 2.03
N VAL A 45 -3.19 -13.47 1.74
CA VAL A 45 -3.59 -13.08 0.39
C VAL A 45 -2.72 -11.93 -0.10
N ALA A 46 -2.51 -10.92 0.75
CA ALA A 46 -1.65 -9.78 0.44
C ALA A 46 -0.21 -10.19 0.09
N GLU A 47 0.41 -11.11 0.84
CA GLU A 47 1.75 -11.61 0.54
C GLU A 47 1.83 -12.31 -0.82
N LYS A 48 0.87 -13.20 -1.13
CA LYS A 48 0.81 -13.87 -2.44
C LYS A 48 0.72 -12.85 -3.58
N LEU A 49 -0.11 -11.82 -3.43
CA LEU A 49 -0.26 -10.75 -4.42
C LEU A 49 1.02 -9.91 -4.58
N LYS A 50 1.71 -9.58 -3.49
CA LYS A 50 3.00 -8.85 -3.54
C LYS A 50 4.07 -9.63 -4.30
N LEU A 51 4.05 -10.96 -4.21
CA LEU A 51 4.94 -11.86 -4.94
C LEU A 51 4.51 -12.08 -6.40
N GLY A 52 3.44 -11.43 -6.88
CA GLY A 52 2.89 -11.63 -8.22
C GLY A 52 2.25 -13.00 -8.43
N GLN A 53 1.92 -13.71 -7.35
CA GLN A 53 1.32 -15.04 -7.41
C GLN A 53 -0.20 -14.95 -7.56
N SER A 54 -0.77 -15.89 -8.31
CA SER A 54 -2.22 -16.05 -8.40
C SER A 54 -2.79 -16.59 -7.09
N VAL A 55 -3.88 -16.00 -6.61
CA VAL A 55 -4.59 -16.44 -5.41
C VAL A 55 -5.70 -17.40 -5.83
N GLN A 56 -5.54 -18.68 -5.48
CA GLN A 56 -6.55 -19.70 -5.73
C GLN A 56 -7.69 -19.59 -4.72
N PRO A 57 -8.95 -19.88 -5.11
CA PRO A 57 -10.06 -19.98 -4.17
C PRO A 57 -9.79 -21.05 -3.10
N GLU A 58 -10.06 -20.72 -1.85
CA GLU A 58 -9.89 -21.61 -0.70
C GLU A 58 -11.26 -21.98 -0.12
N THR A 59 -11.44 -23.25 0.26
CA THR A 59 -12.65 -23.74 0.94
C THR A 59 -12.34 -23.99 2.41
N PHE A 60 -13.22 -23.55 3.29
CA PHE A 60 -13.07 -23.72 4.74
C PHE A 60 -14.17 -24.66 5.27
N GLU A 61 -13.78 -25.70 6.00
CA GLU A 61 -14.72 -26.70 6.54
C GLU A 61 -15.65 -26.12 7.61
N CYS A 62 -15.18 -25.13 8.37
CA CYS A 62 -15.94 -24.48 9.42
C CYS A 62 -15.61 -22.99 9.47
N VAL A 63 -16.62 -22.14 9.33
CA VAL A 63 -16.51 -20.68 9.42
C VAL A 63 -17.70 -20.10 10.18
N THR A 64 -17.48 -18.99 10.87
CA THR A 64 -18.54 -18.20 11.47
C THR A 64 -18.75 -16.96 10.62
N VAL A 65 -19.95 -16.78 10.07
CA VAL A 65 -20.32 -15.60 9.29
C VAL A 65 -21.27 -14.75 10.11
N PHE A 66 -20.93 -13.47 10.29
CA PHE A 66 -21.79 -12.50 10.97
C PHE A 66 -22.41 -11.57 9.93
N PHE A 67 -23.73 -11.64 9.80
CA PHE A 67 -24.51 -10.69 9.01
C PHE A 67 -25.11 -9.65 9.95
N SER A 68 -24.87 -8.39 9.65
CA SER A 68 -25.48 -7.26 10.36
C SER A 68 -25.99 -6.28 9.33
N ASP A 69 -27.22 -5.83 9.56
CA ASP A 69 -27.84 -4.75 8.81
C ASP A 69 -28.34 -3.70 9.79
N VAL A 70 -28.34 -2.44 9.34
CA VAL A 70 -28.87 -1.32 10.10
C VAL A 70 -30.33 -1.15 9.71
N VAL A 71 -31.23 -1.50 10.64
CA VAL A 71 -32.68 -1.39 10.44
C VAL A 71 -33.04 0.02 10.00
N SER A 72 -33.75 0.12 8.88
CA SER A 72 -34.22 1.41 8.32
C SER A 72 -33.11 2.38 7.92
N PHE A 73 -31.87 1.93 7.65
CA PHE A 73 -30.79 2.79 7.13
C PHE A 73 -31.22 3.56 5.88
N THR A 74 -31.93 2.91 4.96
CA THR A 74 -32.48 3.55 3.75
C THR A 74 -33.39 4.73 4.09
N THR A 75 -34.26 4.57 5.09
CA THR A 75 -35.19 5.63 5.54
C THR A 75 -34.45 6.77 6.24
N LEU A 76 -33.39 6.46 6.98
CA LEU A 76 -32.53 7.45 7.63
C LEU A 76 -31.74 8.25 6.59
N ALA A 77 -31.06 7.56 5.67
CA ALA A 77 -30.27 8.17 4.61
C ALA A 77 -31.11 9.05 3.68
N ALA A 78 -32.39 8.70 3.44
CA ALA A 78 -33.31 9.51 2.65
C ALA A 78 -33.71 10.85 3.32
N LYS A 79 -33.55 10.96 4.65
CA LYS A 79 -33.91 12.16 5.43
C LYS A 79 -32.71 13.05 5.77
N CYS A 80 -31.50 12.50 5.69
CA CYS A 80 -30.25 13.19 5.97
C CYS A 80 -29.74 13.89 4.72
N ASN A 81 -29.04 15.03 4.89
CA ASN A 81 -28.25 15.58 3.79
C ASN A 81 -27.01 14.68 3.55
N PRO A 82 -26.38 14.73 2.37
CA PRO A 82 -25.23 13.87 2.06
C PRO A 82 -24.04 13.99 3.02
N MET A 83 -23.93 15.09 3.77
CA MET A 83 -22.85 15.31 4.75
C MET A 83 -23.21 14.82 6.15
N GLN A 84 -24.45 14.39 6.39
CA GLN A 84 -24.99 13.94 7.67
C GLN A 84 -25.13 12.41 7.77
N VAL A 85 -24.87 11.67 6.68
CA VAL A 85 -24.85 10.20 6.65
C VAL A 85 -23.43 9.70 6.87
#